data_AF-A0A6J8ER38-F1
#
_entry.id   AF-A0A6J8ER38-F1
#
_cell.length_a   1.000
_cell.length_b   1.000
_cell.length_c   1.000
_cell.angle_alpha   90.00
_cell.angle_beta   90.00
_cell.angle_gamma   90.00
#
_symmetry.space_group_name_H-M   'P 1'
#
loop_
_entity.id
_entity.type
_entity.pdbx_description
1 polymer ?
#
loop_
_entity_poly.entity_id
_entity_poly.type
_entity_poly.pdbx_seq_one_letter_code
_entity_poly.pdbx_strand_id
1 'polypeptide(L)'
;MILLGQTVLKKLKSLLKLKSVLDQCGLEESAEKACEPCLRMSFLGVWFVTEKMTLEVTPDCLVEISELIIMLMYKEKARKKVQSLLGKLDFVSSCVKTGRIFISRVINFLRKFSNDDKKLDVSNELRNYMLWWSKFLLTFNEISIIILEEWTEPDLFFSCDACLTGCGSLSGSEYFHCEFPEFISQHHFHINALEFLTLIVCLKVWAVKGKKI
;
A
#
# COMPACT_ATOMS: atom_id res chain seq x y z
N MET A 1 7.93 -17.57 10.18
CA MET A 1 6.50 -17.45 10.53
C MET A 1 6.33 -16.26 11.46
N ILE A 2 5.29 -15.43 11.29
CA ILE A 2 5.00 -14.31 12.19
C ILE A 2 3.87 -14.72 13.13
N LEU A 3 4.02 -14.48 14.44
CA LEU A 3 2.97 -14.68 15.44
C LEU A 3 2.49 -13.32 15.96
N LEU A 4 1.34 -12.87 15.49
CA LEU A 4 0.66 -11.69 16.02
C LEU A 4 -0.25 -12.11 17.17
N GLY A 5 -0.30 -11.33 18.25
CA GLY A 5 -1.07 -11.66 19.43
C GLY A 5 -1.37 -10.43 20.28
N GLN A 6 -2.45 -10.47 21.05
CA GLN A 6 -2.96 -9.32 21.81
C GLN A 6 -2.17 -9.05 23.11
N THR A 7 -1.55 -10.07 23.71
CA THR A 7 -0.81 -9.91 24.99
C THR A 7 0.55 -10.61 24.94
N VAL A 8 1.53 -10.05 25.66
CA VAL A 8 2.89 -10.61 25.76
C VAL A 8 2.87 -12.06 26.25
N LEU A 9 2.06 -12.36 27.27
CA LEU A 9 1.90 -13.71 27.80
C LEU A 9 1.34 -14.71 26.77
N LYS A 10 0.36 -14.31 25.96
CA LYS A 10 -0.15 -15.17 24.87
C LYS A 10 0.93 -15.38 23.80
N LYS A 11 1.68 -14.34 23.42
CA LYS A 11 2.77 -14.44 22.44
C LYS A 11 3.88 -15.39 22.91
N LEU A 12 4.31 -15.29 24.17
CA LEU A 12 5.32 -16.18 24.75
C LEU A 12 4.85 -17.64 24.75
N LYS A 13 3.60 -17.90 25.17
CA LYS A 13 3.02 -19.25 25.13
C LYS A 13 2.98 -19.81 23.70
N SER A 14 2.58 -18.99 22.72
CA SER A 14 2.56 -19.40 21.31
C SER A 14 3.96 -19.69 20.76
N LEU A 15 4.96 -18.90 21.16
CA LEU A 15 6.35 -19.11 20.75
C LEU A 15 6.93 -20.40 21.34
N LEU A 16 6.67 -20.69 22.61
CA LEU A 16 7.05 -21.97 23.23
C LEU A 16 6.34 -23.17 22.58
N LYS A 17 5.06 -23.03 22.26
CA LYS A 17 4.29 -24.04 21.54
C LYS A 17 4.90 -24.32 20.17
N LEU A 18 5.28 -23.27 19.43
CA LEU A 18 5.93 -23.39 18.14
C LEU A 18 7.26 -24.15 18.24
N LYS A 19 8.12 -23.80 19.20
CA LYS A 19 9.39 -24.49 19.44
C LYS A 19 9.18 -25.98 19.64
N SER A 20 8.25 -26.36 20.52
CA SER A 20 7.90 -27.77 20.74
C SER A 20 7.42 -28.49 19.48
N VAL A 21 6.71 -27.81 18.57
CA VAL A 21 6.26 -28.41 17.31
C VAL A 21 7.42 -28.57 16.33
N LEU A 22 8.31 -27.57 16.22
CA LEU A 22 9.51 -27.66 15.40
C LEU A 22 10.40 -28.82 15.83
N ASP A 23 10.62 -28.96 17.15
CA ASP A 23 11.40 -30.05 17.72
C ASP A 23 10.77 -31.43 17.40
N GLN A 24 9.45 -31.55 17.51
CA GLN A 24 8.72 -32.78 17.14
C GLN A 24 8.84 -33.11 15.64
N CYS A 25 9.04 -32.10 14.80
CA CYS A 25 9.28 -32.26 13.37
C CYS A 25 10.77 -32.45 13.02
N GLY A 26 11.68 -32.43 14.01
CA GLY A 26 13.13 -32.52 13.78
C GLY A 26 13.73 -31.27 13.13
N LEU A 27 13.09 -30.11 13.31
CA LEU A 27 13.53 -28.82 12.75
C LEU A 27 14.16 -27.96 13.85
N GLU A 28 15.30 -27.36 13.56
CA GLU A 28 15.98 -26.42 14.47
C GLU A 28 15.64 -24.96 14.16
N GLU A 29 15.36 -24.18 15.20
CA GLU A 29 15.14 -22.74 15.08
C GLU A 29 16.47 -21.99 14.88
N SER A 30 16.50 -21.06 13.92
CA SER A 30 17.63 -20.14 13.76
C SER A 30 17.56 -19.05 14.83
N ALA A 31 18.47 -19.12 15.81
CA ALA A 31 18.55 -18.13 16.90
C ALA A 31 18.77 -16.69 16.41
N GLU A 32 19.50 -16.51 15.30
CA GLU A 32 19.73 -15.20 14.69
C GLU A 32 18.46 -14.58 14.09
N LYS A 33 17.54 -15.42 13.60
CA LYS A 33 16.28 -14.98 12.98
C LYS A 33 15.11 -14.98 13.95
N ALA A 34 15.28 -15.62 15.10
CA ALA A 34 14.29 -15.64 16.17
C ALA A 34 14.27 -14.28 16.87
N CYS A 35 13.07 -13.76 17.11
CA CYS A 35 12.87 -12.52 17.82
C CYS A 35 11.87 -12.77 18.95
N GLU A 36 12.18 -12.26 20.14
CA GLU A 36 11.23 -12.25 21.25
C GLU A 36 10.01 -11.38 20.93
N PRO A 37 8.89 -11.55 21.65
CA PRO A 37 7.71 -10.71 21.46
C PRO A 37 8.05 -9.21 21.53
N CYS A 38 7.98 -8.54 20.39
CA CYS A 38 8.30 -7.13 20.26
C CYS A 38 7.15 -6.37 19.57
N LEU A 39 7.24 -5.04 19.61
CA LEU A 39 6.29 -4.14 18.94
C LEU A 39 6.72 -3.80 17.51
N ARG A 40 7.98 -4.08 17.17
CA ARG A 40 8.57 -3.83 15.86
C ARG A 40 9.43 -5.02 15.44
N MET A 41 9.08 -5.66 14.33
CA MET A 41 9.84 -6.79 13.78
C MET A 41 10.02 -6.67 12.28
N SER A 42 11.17 -7.09 11.76
CA SER A 42 11.40 -7.20 10.32
C SER A 42 11.16 -8.62 9.86
N PHE A 43 10.43 -8.79 8.77
CA PHE A 43 10.28 -10.09 8.10
C PHE A 43 10.24 -9.88 6.60
N LEU A 44 11.10 -10.60 5.87
CA LEU A 44 11.22 -10.54 4.40
C LEU A 44 11.35 -9.12 3.83
N GLY A 45 12.10 -8.23 4.51
CA GLY A 45 12.33 -6.85 4.03
C GLY A 45 11.21 -5.85 4.37
N VAL A 46 10.23 -6.26 5.20
CA VAL A 46 9.14 -5.41 5.69
C VAL A 46 9.21 -5.29 7.21
N TRP A 47 9.08 -4.08 7.73
CA TRP A 47 8.85 -3.81 9.14
C TRP A 47 7.37 -3.88 9.48
N PHE A 48 7.05 -4.65 10.50
CA PHE A 48 5.73 -4.73 11.13
C PHE A 48 5.79 -3.94 12.42
N VAL A 49 5.07 -2.82 12.48
CA VAL A 49 5.02 -1.94 13.65
C VAL A 49 3.63 -2.00 14.26
N THR A 50 3.47 -2.77 15.34
CA THR A 50 2.15 -3.01 15.94
C THR A 50 1.66 -1.85 16.80
N GLU A 51 2.53 -0.94 17.24
CA GLU A 51 2.12 0.26 17.99
C GLU A 51 1.29 1.21 17.10
N LYS A 52 1.78 1.47 15.88
CA LYS A 52 1.08 2.27 14.86
C LYS A 52 0.10 1.46 14.03
N MET A 53 0.13 0.13 14.14
CA MET A 53 -0.57 -0.80 13.25
C MET A 53 -0.18 -0.63 11.77
N THR A 54 1.12 -0.45 11.49
CA THR A 54 1.64 -0.12 10.16
C THR A 54 2.64 -1.14 9.61
N LEU A 55 2.69 -1.23 8.28
CA LEU A 55 3.70 -1.90 7.49
C LEU A 55 4.62 -0.85 6.89
N GLU A 56 5.93 -1.03 7.08
CA GLU A 56 6.95 -0.14 6.55
C GLU A 56 7.92 -0.95 5.69
N VAL A 57 8.34 -0.39 4.57
CA VAL A 57 9.45 -0.92 3.80
C VAL A 57 10.73 -0.66 4.59
N THR A 58 11.62 -1.65 4.64
CA THR A 58 12.94 -1.48 5.29
C THR A 58 13.74 -0.35 4.64
N PRO A 59 14.53 0.42 5.41
CA PRO A 59 15.38 1.48 4.87
C PRO A 59 16.31 0.99 3.76
N ASP A 60 16.91 -0.20 3.93
CA ASP A 60 17.81 -0.79 2.93
C ASP A 60 17.11 -1.01 1.59
N CYS A 61 15.86 -1.51 1.62
CA CYS A 61 15.06 -1.69 0.42
C CYS A 61 14.72 -0.34 -0.25
N LEU A 62 14.42 0.70 0.53
CA LEU A 62 14.20 2.05 0.01
C LEU A 62 15.45 2.64 -0.64
N VAL A 63 16.63 2.43 -0.05
CA VAL A 63 17.92 2.84 -0.61
C VAL A 63 18.17 2.14 -1.94
N GLU A 64 18.05 0.81 -1.99
CA GLU A 64 18.24 0.04 -3.23
C GLU A 64 17.30 0.51 -4.37
N ILE A 65 16.04 0.80 -4.05
CA ILE A 65 15.08 1.31 -5.04
C ILE A 65 15.46 2.72 -5.49
N SER A 66 15.84 3.58 -4.56
CA SER A 66 16.24 4.96 -4.85
C SER A 66 17.47 5.01 -5.74
N GLU A 67 18.49 4.19 -5.45
CA GLU A 67 19.68 4.04 -6.28
C GLU A 67 19.35 3.52 -7.68
N LEU A 68 18.46 2.53 -7.78
CA LEU A 68 18.05 1.98 -9.07
C LEU A 68 17.25 3.00 -9.90
N ILE A 69 16.39 3.79 -9.25
CA ILE A 69 15.66 4.90 -9.86
C ILE A 69 16.65 5.95 -10.40
N ILE A 70 17.60 6.40 -9.57
CA ILE A 70 18.63 7.38 -9.96
C ILE A 70 19.44 6.83 -11.14
N MET A 71 19.94 5.60 -11.04
CA MET A 71 20.70 4.96 -12.12
C MET A 71 19.91 4.95 -13.44
N LEU A 72 18.63 4.59 -13.40
CA LEU A 72 17.76 4.58 -14.55
C LEU A 72 17.48 5.99 -15.09
N MET A 73 17.51 7.05 -14.27
CA MET A 73 17.31 8.41 -14.75
C MET A 73 18.49 8.98 -15.55
N TYR A 74 19.71 8.53 -15.27
CA TYR A 74 20.95 9.11 -15.81
C TYR A 74 21.73 8.21 -16.77
N LYS A 75 21.45 6.90 -16.81
CA LYS A 75 22.14 5.94 -17.70
C LYS A 75 21.18 5.32 -18.72
N GLU A 76 21.74 4.81 -19.82
CA GLU A 76 20.99 3.99 -20.77
C GLU A 76 20.35 2.78 -20.08
N LYS A 77 19.04 2.61 -20.34
CA LYS A 77 18.22 1.62 -19.64
C LYS A 77 18.32 0.27 -20.32
N ALA A 78 18.92 -0.68 -19.62
CA ALA A 78 18.76 -2.09 -19.96
C ALA A 78 17.40 -2.60 -19.48
N ARG A 79 16.67 -3.32 -20.33
CA ARG A 79 15.40 -4.00 -19.99
C ARG A 79 15.45 -4.72 -18.65
N LYS A 80 16.56 -5.43 -18.37
CA LYS A 80 16.80 -6.15 -17.10
C LYS A 80 16.73 -5.24 -15.87
N LYS A 81 17.24 -4.01 -15.96
CA LYS A 81 17.22 -3.06 -14.83
C LYS A 81 15.82 -2.51 -14.57
N VAL A 82 15.05 -2.28 -15.63
CA VAL A 82 13.63 -1.88 -15.50
C VAL A 82 12.79 -3.04 -14.95
N GLN A 83 13.04 -4.28 -15.36
CA GLN A 83 12.41 -5.47 -14.77
C GLN A 83 12.78 -5.65 -13.28
N SER A 84 14.06 -5.43 -12.93
CA SER A 84 14.49 -5.44 -11.54
C SER A 84 13.79 -4.37 -10.71
N LEU A 85 13.60 -3.16 -11.26
CA LEU A 85 12.85 -2.11 -10.59
C LEU A 85 11.38 -2.51 -10.42
N LEU A 86 10.76 -3.06 -11.48
CA LEU A 86 9.38 -3.53 -11.43
C LEU A 86 9.18 -4.54 -10.27
N GLY A 87 10.06 -5.53 -10.14
CA GLY A 87 9.96 -6.51 -9.06
C GLY A 87 10.09 -5.89 -7.67
N LYS A 88 11.00 -4.91 -7.50
CA LYS A 88 11.15 -4.20 -6.21
C LYS A 88 9.93 -3.32 -5.90
N LEU A 89 9.41 -2.61 -6.89
CA LEU A 89 8.20 -1.79 -6.73
C LEU A 89 6.96 -2.63 -6.46
N ASP A 90 6.83 -3.79 -7.11
CA ASP A 90 5.75 -4.74 -6.87
C ASP A 90 5.81 -5.28 -5.43
N PHE A 91 7.00 -5.67 -4.97
CA PHE A 91 7.23 -6.03 -3.57
C PHE A 91 6.83 -4.89 -2.62
N VAL A 92 7.30 -3.66 -2.85
CA VAL A 92 6.94 -2.51 -2.01
C VAL A 92 5.43 -2.21 -2.05
N SER A 93 4.77 -2.46 -3.17
CA SER A 93 3.33 -2.27 -3.31
C SER A 93 2.49 -3.27 -2.50
N SER A 94 3.11 -4.32 -1.92
CA SER A 94 2.49 -5.14 -0.87
C SER A 94 2.37 -4.40 0.46
N CYS A 95 3.32 -3.52 0.77
CA CYS A 95 3.27 -2.62 1.90
C CYS A 95 2.41 -1.43 1.53
N VAL A 96 2.84 -0.65 0.54
CA VAL A 96 2.15 0.56 0.06
C VAL A 96 1.12 0.20 -1.01
N LYS A 97 -0.05 -0.26 -0.57
CA LYS A 97 -1.13 -0.78 -1.44
C LYS A 97 -1.54 0.18 -2.57
N THR A 98 -1.61 1.48 -2.28
CA THR A 98 -1.95 2.51 -3.27
C THR A 98 -0.93 2.58 -4.41
N GLY A 99 0.31 2.11 -4.19
CA GLY A 99 1.34 2.01 -5.23
C GLY A 99 1.00 1.03 -6.36
N ARG A 100 0.17 0.00 -6.09
CA ARG A 100 -0.12 -1.08 -7.06
C ARG A 100 -0.71 -0.58 -8.36
N ILE A 101 -1.59 0.43 -8.31
CA ILE A 101 -2.24 0.98 -9.51
C ILE A 101 -1.21 1.56 -10.51
N PHE A 102 -0.05 2.00 -9.99
CA PHE A 102 1.01 2.61 -10.77
C PHE A 102 1.99 1.58 -11.39
N ILE A 103 1.96 0.33 -10.93
CA ILE A 103 2.79 -0.76 -11.47
C ILE A 103 2.48 -1.04 -12.94
N SER A 104 1.21 -0.96 -13.32
CA SER A 104 0.74 -1.14 -14.69
C SER A 104 1.49 -0.26 -15.71
N ARG A 105 1.88 0.95 -15.30
CA ARG A 105 2.60 1.91 -16.15
C ARG A 105 4.04 1.46 -16.44
N VAL A 106 4.72 0.84 -15.46
CA VAL A 106 6.05 0.26 -15.65
C VAL A 106 5.97 -0.97 -16.57
N ILE A 107 4.93 -1.80 -16.41
CA ILE A 107 4.69 -2.95 -17.31
C ILE A 107 4.45 -2.47 -18.75
N ASN A 108 3.60 -1.45 -18.93
CA ASN A 108 3.33 -0.87 -20.25
C ASN A 108 4.59 -0.28 -20.89
N PHE A 109 5.47 0.34 -20.09
CA PHE A 109 6.78 0.78 -20.57
C PHE A 109 7.66 -0.40 -20.98
N LEU A 110 7.70 -1.49 -20.20
CA LEU A 110 8.47 -2.69 -20.55
C LEU A 110 8.02 -3.32 -21.87
N ARG A 111 6.73 -3.23 -22.22
CA ARG A 111 6.21 -3.70 -23.51
C ARG A 111 6.73 -2.92 -24.71
N LYS A 112 7.22 -1.68 -24.50
CA LYS A 112 7.80 -0.85 -25.57
C LYS A 112 9.23 -1.26 -25.96
N PHE A 113 9.90 -2.10 -25.17
CA PHE A 113 11.20 -2.64 -25.59
C PHE A 113 11.00 -3.65 -26.73
N SER A 114 11.60 -3.39 -27.90
CA SER A 114 11.71 -4.42 -28.93
C SER A 114 12.73 -5.50 -28.56
N ASN A 115 12.80 -6.57 -29.36
CA ASN A 115 13.77 -7.66 -29.15
C ASN A 115 15.24 -7.23 -29.37
N ASP A 116 15.48 -6.15 -30.12
CA ASP A 116 16.83 -5.66 -30.43
C ASP A 116 17.27 -4.44 -29.59
N ASP A 117 16.36 -3.85 -28.82
CA ASP A 117 16.64 -2.61 -28.08
C ASP A 117 17.40 -2.87 -26.79
N LYS A 118 18.74 -2.82 -26.88
CA LYS A 118 19.60 -2.65 -25.69
C LYS A 118 19.42 -1.30 -25.01
N LYS A 119 18.77 -0.33 -25.67
CA LYS A 119 18.70 1.07 -25.26
C LYS A 119 17.37 1.68 -25.70
N LEU A 120 16.44 1.90 -24.77
CA LEU A 120 15.27 2.75 -25.01
C LEU A 120 15.54 4.11 -24.36
N ASP A 121 15.36 5.19 -25.12
CA ASP A 121 15.54 6.53 -24.60
C ASP A 121 14.45 6.86 -23.56
N VAL A 122 14.81 7.70 -22.59
CA VAL A 122 13.91 8.00 -21.47
C VAL A 122 12.83 8.97 -21.95
N SER A 123 11.63 8.44 -22.22
CA SER A 123 10.48 9.32 -22.40
C SER A 123 10.28 10.19 -21.14
N ASN A 124 9.88 11.44 -21.35
CA ASN A 124 9.55 12.36 -20.26
C ASN A 124 8.53 11.75 -19.28
N GLU A 125 7.62 10.93 -19.79
CA GLU A 125 6.67 10.17 -18.97
C GLU A 125 7.39 9.27 -17.96
N LEU A 126 8.36 8.45 -18.41
CA LEU A 126 9.04 7.54 -17.51
C LEU A 126 9.89 8.29 -16.48
N ARG A 127 10.53 9.41 -16.87
CA ARG A 127 11.25 10.26 -15.92
C ARG A 127 10.30 10.82 -14.85
N ASN A 128 9.14 11.33 -15.24
CA ASN A 128 8.13 11.80 -14.29
C ASN A 128 7.63 10.68 -13.38
N TYR A 129 7.44 9.46 -13.90
CA TYR A 129 7.08 8.30 -13.08
C TYR A 129 8.16 7.91 -12.07
N MET A 130 9.41 7.93 -12.48
CA MET A 130 10.56 7.63 -11.61
C MET A 130 10.68 8.66 -10.48
N LEU A 131 10.54 9.94 -10.81
CA LEU A 131 10.49 11.04 -9.84
C LEU A 131 9.27 10.97 -8.92
N TRP A 132 8.15 10.49 -9.45
CA TRP A 132 6.96 10.27 -8.63
C TRP A 132 7.19 9.16 -7.62
N TRP A 133 7.74 8.01 -8.04
CA TRP A 133 8.06 6.90 -7.13
C TRP A 133 9.07 7.28 -6.05
N SER A 134 10.11 8.06 -6.37
CA SER A 134 11.08 8.49 -5.37
C SER A 134 10.44 9.35 -4.27
N LYS A 135 9.48 10.20 -4.63
CA LYS A 135 8.72 11.01 -3.66
C LYS A 135 7.66 10.16 -2.93
N PHE A 136 6.89 9.39 -3.67
CA PHE A 136 5.79 8.58 -3.16
C PHE A 136 6.25 7.60 -2.09
N LEU A 137 7.37 6.90 -2.33
CA LEU A 137 7.88 5.94 -1.35
C LEU A 137 8.30 6.60 -0.05
N LEU A 138 8.92 7.79 -0.09
CA LEU A 138 9.29 8.52 1.11
C LEU A 138 8.07 9.03 1.88
N THR A 139 7.00 9.40 1.19
CA THR A 139 5.79 9.96 1.81
C THR A 139 4.85 8.89 2.34
N PHE A 140 4.70 7.77 1.63
CA PHE A 140 3.71 6.74 1.94
C PHE A 140 4.28 5.50 2.65
N ASN A 141 5.59 5.47 2.88
CA ASN A 141 6.14 4.54 3.86
C ASN A 141 5.52 4.84 5.23
N GLU A 142 5.27 3.82 6.04
CA GLU A 142 4.63 3.92 7.37
C GLU A 142 3.13 4.28 7.38
N ILE A 143 2.49 4.58 6.24
CA ILE A 143 1.04 4.86 6.20
C ILE A 143 0.22 3.57 6.11
N SER A 144 0.83 2.49 5.64
CA SER A 144 0.09 1.29 5.25
C SER A 144 -0.31 0.47 6.46
N ILE A 145 -1.59 0.10 6.57
CA ILE A 145 -2.14 -0.52 7.77
C ILE A 145 -1.93 -2.05 7.75
N ILE A 146 -1.52 -2.62 8.88
CA ILE A 146 -1.56 -4.06 9.14
C ILE A 146 -3.04 -4.47 9.22
N ILE A 147 -3.50 -5.20 8.20
CA ILE A 147 -4.83 -5.81 8.24
C ILE A 147 -4.71 -7.11 9.04
N LEU A 148 -5.29 -7.14 10.25
CA LEU A 148 -5.24 -8.29 11.16
C LEU A 148 -6.30 -9.35 10.87
N GLU A 149 -7.42 -8.94 10.29
CA GLU A 149 -8.55 -9.81 9.98
C GLU A 149 -8.79 -9.77 8.48
N GLU A 150 -8.94 -10.93 7.85
CA GLU A 150 -9.61 -10.98 6.56
C GLU A 150 -11.00 -10.40 6.79
N TRP A 151 -11.25 -9.20 6.25
CA TRP A 151 -12.59 -8.63 6.22
C TRP A 151 -13.43 -9.59 5.39
N THR A 152 -14.09 -10.54 6.03
CA THR A 152 -14.91 -11.53 5.33
C THR A 152 -16.14 -10.86 4.75
N GLU A 153 -16.68 -9.86 5.46
CA GLU A 153 -17.79 -9.02 5.03
C GLU A 153 -17.63 -7.59 5.57
N PRO A 154 -17.85 -6.54 4.76
CA PRO A 154 -17.83 -5.17 5.26
C PRO A 154 -19.08 -4.89 6.10
N ASP A 155 -18.93 -4.09 7.16
CA ASP A 155 -20.05 -3.72 8.03
C ASP A 155 -21.14 -2.92 7.32
N LEU A 156 -20.79 -2.24 6.22
CA LEU A 156 -21.69 -1.41 5.46
C LEU A 156 -21.31 -1.35 3.98
N PHE A 157 -22.31 -1.43 3.11
CA PHE A 157 -22.18 -1.16 1.69
C PHE A 157 -22.90 0.15 1.36
N PHE A 158 -22.22 1.05 0.66
CA PHE A 158 -22.83 2.23 0.09
C PHE A 158 -22.26 2.51 -1.30
N SER A 159 -23.07 3.12 -2.13
CA SER A 159 -22.68 3.69 -3.42
C SER A 159 -22.82 5.19 -3.33
N CYS A 160 -21.95 5.94 -3.99
CA CYS A 160 -22.02 7.39 -4.03
C CYS A 160 -21.61 7.91 -5.39
N ASP A 161 -22.17 9.05 -5.77
CA ASP A 161 -21.87 9.74 -7.02
C ASP A 161 -21.87 11.25 -6.81
N ALA A 162 -21.10 11.94 -7.65
CA ALA A 162 -20.97 13.39 -7.62
C ALA A 162 -21.13 13.94 -9.04
N CYS A 163 -21.70 15.12 -9.16
CA CYS A 163 -21.69 15.92 -10.37
C CYS A 163 -21.07 17.30 -10.08
N LEU A 164 -21.06 18.21 -11.05
CA LEU A 164 -20.47 19.54 -10.83
C LEU A 164 -21.25 20.40 -9.82
N THR A 165 -22.53 20.10 -9.59
CA THR A 165 -23.42 20.92 -8.78
C THR A 165 -23.83 20.27 -7.46
N GLY A 166 -23.55 18.99 -7.26
CA GLY A 166 -23.99 18.27 -6.06
C GLY A 166 -23.50 16.84 -5.97
N CYS A 167 -24.00 16.15 -4.96
CA CYS A 167 -23.64 14.76 -4.66
C CYS A 167 -24.81 13.97 -4.09
N GLY A 168 -24.67 12.65 -4.10
CA GLY A 168 -25.63 11.75 -3.47
C GLY A 168 -25.05 10.39 -3.15
N SER A 169 -25.75 9.66 -2.30
CA SER A 169 -25.36 8.30 -1.91
C SER A 169 -26.56 7.48 -1.50
N LEU A 170 -26.44 6.16 -1.70
CA LEU A 170 -27.39 5.13 -1.31
C LEU A 170 -26.67 4.09 -0.45
N SER A 171 -27.24 3.74 0.70
CA SER A 171 -26.81 2.62 1.53
C SER A 171 -28.03 1.82 1.97
N GLY A 172 -28.13 0.56 1.51
CA GLY A 172 -29.33 -0.26 1.70
C GLY A 172 -30.57 0.41 1.10
N SER A 173 -31.53 0.78 1.96
CA SER A 173 -32.77 1.48 1.59
C SER A 173 -32.76 2.99 1.88
N GLU A 174 -31.67 3.52 2.43
CA GLU A 174 -31.55 4.93 2.79
C GLU A 174 -30.66 5.67 1.80
N TYR A 175 -31.02 6.91 1.48
CA TYR A 175 -30.25 7.74 0.57
C TYR A 175 -30.17 9.19 1.06
N PHE A 176 -29.17 9.91 0.57
CA PHE A 176 -29.15 11.37 0.64
C PHE A 176 -28.78 11.95 -0.72
N HIS A 177 -29.21 13.18 -0.95
CA HIS A 177 -28.69 14.02 -2.03
C HIS A 177 -28.53 15.45 -1.50
N CYS A 178 -27.53 16.16 -2.00
CA CYS A 178 -27.24 17.53 -1.56
C CYS A 178 -26.58 18.31 -2.69
N GLU A 179 -26.99 19.56 -2.89
CA GLU A 179 -26.27 20.50 -3.73
C GLU A 179 -24.99 20.95 -3.03
N PHE A 180 -23.92 21.16 -3.80
CA PHE A 180 -22.68 21.66 -3.22
C PHE A 180 -22.88 23.10 -2.74
N PRO A 181 -22.48 23.42 -1.49
CA PRO A 181 -22.50 24.79 -1.01
C PRO A 181 -21.73 25.71 -1.94
N GLU A 182 -22.14 26.98 -1.97
CA GLU A 182 -21.61 27.96 -2.91
C GLU A 182 -20.07 28.09 -2.84
N PHE A 183 -19.49 27.98 -1.64
CA PHE A 183 -18.03 28.00 -1.46
C PHE A 183 -17.31 26.82 -2.14
N ILE A 184 -17.99 25.72 -2.46
CA ILE A 184 -17.41 24.59 -3.20
C ILE A 184 -17.67 24.78 -4.70
N SER A 185 -18.92 25.09 -5.06
CA SER A 185 -19.35 25.25 -6.45
C SER A 185 -18.57 26.37 -7.17
N GLN A 186 -18.24 27.46 -6.47
CA GLN A 186 -17.46 28.58 -7.03
C GLN A 186 -16.00 28.23 -7.36
N HIS A 187 -15.42 27.21 -6.73
CA HIS A 187 -14.02 26.82 -6.94
C HIS A 187 -13.80 26.00 -8.23
N HIS A 188 -14.88 25.58 -8.91
CA HIS A 188 -14.81 24.81 -10.17
C HIS A 188 -13.83 23.62 -10.08
N PHE A 189 -13.90 22.85 -8.99
CA PHE A 189 -13.05 21.69 -8.80
C PHE A 189 -13.25 20.64 -9.90
N HIS A 190 -12.18 19.91 -10.23
CA HIS A 190 -12.26 18.76 -11.11
C HIS A 190 -13.20 17.68 -10.51
N ILE A 191 -13.91 16.94 -11.36
CA ILE A 191 -14.89 15.93 -10.94
C ILE A 191 -14.35 14.94 -9.90
N ASN A 192 -13.13 14.41 -10.10
CA ASN A 192 -12.47 13.52 -9.14
C ASN A 192 -12.33 14.12 -7.72
N ALA A 193 -12.16 15.43 -7.58
CA ALA A 193 -12.09 16.09 -6.28
C ALA A 193 -13.47 16.15 -5.61
N LEU A 194 -14.53 16.37 -6.39
CA LEU A 194 -15.91 16.36 -5.92
C LEU A 194 -16.38 14.93 -5.57
N GLU A 195 -15.98 13.93 -6.35
CA GLU A 195 -16.19 12.50 -6.04
C GLU A 195 -15.49 12.13 -4.72
N PHE A 196 -14.25 12.54 -4.53
CA PHE A 196 -13.52 12.30 -3.28
C PHE A 196 -14.18 12.99 -2.10
N LEU A 197 -14.57 14.26 -2.24
CA LEU A 197 -15.33 14.98 -1.23
C LEU A 197 -16.63 14.25 -0.87
N THR A 198 -17.35 13.78 -1.88
CA THR A 198 -18.60 13.02 -1.72
C THR A 198 -18.34 11.74 -0.92
N LEU A 199 -17.28 11.00 -1.23
CA LEU A 199 -16.89 9.82 -0.46
C LEU A 199 -16.63 10.16 1.01
N ILE A 200 -15.97 11.29 1.30
CA ILE A 200 -15.76 11.75 2.69
C ILE A 200 -17.09 12.10 3.39
N VAL A 201 -18.03 12.74 2.69
CA VAL A 201 -19.38 13.02 3.21
C VAL A 201 -20.11 11.71 3.51
N CYS A 202 -20.08 10.74 2.60
CA CYS A 202 -20.66 9.42 2.78
C CYS A 202 -20.10 8.73 4.01
N LEU A 203 -18.77 8.71 4.17
CA LEU A 203 -18.13 8.15 5.36
C LEU A 203 -18.63 8.84 6.63
N LYS A 204 -18.79 10.17 6.66
CA LYS A 204 -19.32 10.87 7.85
C LYS A 204 -20.78 10.54 8.15
N VAL A 205 -21.63 10.47 7.13
CA VAL A 205 -23.06 10.21 7.27
C VAL A 205 -23.30 8.75 7.69
N TRP A 206 -22.56 7.83 7.09
CA TRP A 206 -22.81 6.41 7.21
C TRP A 206 -21.95 5.70 8.26
N ALA A 207 -20.75 6.20 8.62
CA ALA A 207 -19.87 5.54 9.58
C ALA A 207 -20.47 5.43 10.99
N VAL A 208 -21.41 6.30 11.36
CA VAL A 208 -22.17 6.16 12.62
C VAL A 208 -23.08 4.93 12.67
N LYS A 209 -23.41 4.35 11.52
CA LYS A 209 -24.24 3.13 11.39
C LYS A 209 -23.41 1.84 11.28
N GLY A 210 -22.10 1.96 11.04
CA GLY A 210 -21.18 0.83 11.08
C GLY A 210 -20.91 0.35 12.51
N LYS A 211 -20.48 -0.90 12.67
CA LYS A 211 -20.01 -1.38 13.97
C LYS A 211 -18.79 -0.54 14.39
N LYS A 212 -18.81 -0.04 15.63
CA LYS A 212 -17.62 0.55 16.24
C LYS A 212 -16.66 -0.59 16.58
N ILE A 213 -15.46 -0.55 15.99
CA ILE A 213 -14.33 -1.41 16.35
C ILE A 213 -13.72 -0.88 17.65
#